data_AF-A0A8T5EE21-F1
#
_entry.id   AF-A0A8T5EE21-F1
#
_cell.length_a   1.000
_cell.length_b   1.000
_cell.length_c   1.000
_cell.angle_alpha   90.00
_cell.angle_beta   90.00
_cell.angle_gamma   90.00
#
_symmetry.space_group_name_H-M   'P 1'
#
loop_
_entity.id
_entity.type
_entity.pdbx_description
1 polymer ?
#
loop_
_entity_poly.entity_id
_entity_poly.type
_entity_poly.pdbx_seq_one_letter_code
_entity_poly.pdbx_strand_id
1 'polypeptide(L)'
;QARKTALGLLGAGQLMFLKVIVVVDENHSVKNLNMLLDALHTKVLINRDLQILDGQVADSLAHSAPVENIHSKLIIDATIPAESDPDDSLPNTLNGISNEMYEQILNINEVEQAKLLRPSILVITTNIENSPDPNKNIEEADNASAAKQRKHISQLIKTIWQLDNSNTIRWLFITDDDLDLSSDSANRTLLWQLFCRFEVSRDLHFDNEKSRVAWDATSPIPCEANSGENDEENLPVRRWPALTLHDEKTQMAIDEMAKEEGWNWY
;
A
#
# COMPACT_ATOMS: atom_id res chain seq x y z
N GLN A 1 6.28 -13.82 19.49
CA GLN A 1 5.79 -15.05 18.80
C GLN A 1 5.45 -14.76 17.34
N ALA A 2 4.75 -13.68 17.04
CA ALA A 2 4.34 -13.32 15.68
C ALA A 2 5.48 -13.34 14.65
N ARG A 3 6.63 -12.70 14.91
CA ARG A 3 7.81 -12.76 14.03
C ARG A 3 8.26 -14.19 13.71
N LYS A 4 8.30 -15.08 14.72
CA LYS A 4 8.66 -16.50 14.54
C LYS A 4 7.66 -17.20 13.60
N THR A 5 6.37 -16.98 13.80
CA THR A 5 5.31 -17.56 12.96
C THR A 5 5.42 -17.07 11.53
N ALA A 6 5.54 -15.75 11.32
CA ALA A 6 5.67 -15.16 10.00
C ALA A 6 6.90 -15.69 9.25
N LEU A 7 8.07 -15.71 9.89
CA LEU A 7 9.30 -16.26 9.30
C LEU A 7 9.16 -17.76 8.97
N GLY A 8 8.48 -18.53 9.83
CA GLY A 8 8.18 -19.93 9.57
C GLY A 8 7.31 -20.12 8.32
N LEU A 9 6.29 -19.28 8.13
CA LEU A 9 5.43 -19.31 6.93
C LEU A 9 6.22 -18.88 5.67
N LEU A 10 7.07 -17.88 5.77
CA LEU A 10 7.94 -17.46 4.65
C LEU A 10 8.97 -18.54 4.27
N GLY A 11 9.29 -19.47 5.17
CA GLY A 11 10.11 -20.65 4.87
C GLY A 11 9.32 -21.85 4.34
N ALA A 12 7.98 -21.78 4.24
CA ALA A 12 7.13 -22.94 4.04
C ALA A 12 6.49 -23.01 2.63
N GLY A 13 7.14 -23.74 1.72
CA GLY A 13 6.56 -24.12 0.43
C GLY A 13 6.02 -22.92 -0.35
N GLN A 14 4.77 -23.00 -0.81
CA GLN A 14 4.14 -21.94 -1.62
C GLN A 14 3.99 -20.60 -0.88
N LEU A 15 3.97 -20.59 0.46
CA LEU A 15 3.85 -19.35 1.24
C LEU A 15 5.12 -18.50 1.20
N MET A 16 6.25 -19.06 0.73
CA MET A 16 7.50 -18.32 0.53
C MET A 16 7.35 -17.16 -0.45
N PHE A 17 6.34 -17.17 -1.33
CA PHE A 17 6.12 -16.09 -2.30
C PHE A 17 5.33 -14.90 -1.76
N LEU A 18 4.74 -15.00 -0.56
CA LEU A 18 4.03 -13.89 0.07
C LEU A 18 4.95 -12.67 0.25
N LYS A 19 4.51 -11.51 -0.23
CA LYS A 19 5.25 -10.24 -0.08
C LYS A 19 5.03 -9.62 1.30
N VAL A 20 3.79 -9.64 1.78
CA VAL A 20 3.40 -9.06 3.06
C VAL A 20 2.71 -10.10 3.92
N ILE A 21 3.10 -10.19 5.19
CA ILE A 21 2.39 -10.97 6.21
C ILE A 21 2.02 -10.02 7.35
N VAL A 22 0.72 -9.88 7.60
CA VAL A 22 0.22 -9.23 8.82
C VAL A 22 -0.15 -10.31 9.82
N VAL A 23 0.46 -10.28 11.00
CA VAL A 23 0.17 -11.22 12.09
C VAL A 23 -0.77 -10.55 13.08
N VAL A 24 -1.84 -11.25 13.45
CA VAL A 24 -2.91 -10.76 14.32
C VAL A 24 -3.19 -11.77 15.42
N ASP A 25 -3.87 -11.34 16.48
CA ASP A 25 -4.23 -12.21 17.61
C ASP A 25 -5.19 -13.34 17.18
N GLU A 26 -5.22 -14.41 17.97
CA GLU A 26 -5.98 -15.64 17.69
C GLU A 26 -7.48 -15.44 17.41
N ASN A 27 -8.10 -14.43 18.03
CA ASN A 27 -9.53 -14.15 17.93
C ASN A 27 -9.88 -13.19 16.78
N HIS A 28 -8.90 -12.86 15.91
CA HIS A 28 -9.10 -11.95 14.80
C HIS A 28 -9.74 -12.65 13.58
N SER A 29 -10.80 -12.04 13.02
CA SER A 29 -11.41 -12.53 11.77
C SER A 29 -10.61 -12.07 10.55
N VAL A 30 -9.76 -12.94 10.00
CA VAL A 30 -8.81 -12.61 8.92
C VAL A 30 -9.44 -12.19 7.58
N LYS A 31 -10.76 -12.36 7.41
CA LYS A 31 -11.51 -11.89 6.23
C LYS A 31 -12.23 -10.55 6.47
N ASN A 32 -12.08 -9.96 7.65
CA ASN A 32 -12.74 -8.71 8.01
C ASN A 32 -11.75 -7.54 7.91
N LEU A 33 -11.86 -6.76 6.83
CA LEU A 33 -11.02 -5.59 6.60
C LEU A 33 -11.10 -4.56 7.74
N ASN A 34 -12.28 -4.36 8.34
CA ASN A 34 -12.42 -3.41 9.45
C ASN A 34 -11.61 -3.85 10.66
N MET A 35 -11.62 -5.14 11.00
CA MET A 35 -10.80 -5.65 12.10
C MET A 35 -9.30 -5.51 11.79
N LEU A 36 -8.88 -5.71 10.54
CA LEU A 36 -7.50 -5.48 10.12
C LEU A 36 -7.10 -4.02 10.33
N LEU A 37 -7.92 -3.08 9.86
CA LEU A 37 -7.69 -1.64 10.05
C LEU A 37 -7.65 -1.26 11.54
N ASP A 38 -8.52 -1.85 12.37
CA ASP A 38 -8.50 -1.66 13.82
C ASP A 38 -7.18 -2.15 14.43
N ALA A 39 -6.68 -3.31 14.00
CA ALA A 39 -5.41 -3.86 14.49
C ALA A 39 -4.21 -2.97 14.08
N LEU A 40 -4.13 -2.54 12.82
CA LEU A 40 -3.09 -1.62 12.35
C LEU A 40 -3.13 -0.28 13.12
N HIS A 41 -4.33 0.23 13.37
CA HIS A 41 -4.53 1.48 14.11
C HIS A 41 -4.14 1.34 15.59
N THR A 42 -4.54 0.26 16.26
CA THR A 42 -4.46 0.18 17.73
C THR A 42 -3.29 -0.62 18.27
N LYS A 43 -2.60 -1.43 17.46
CA LYS A 43 -1.59 -2.39 17.96
C LYS A 43 -0.19 -2.18 17.40
N VAL A 44 -0.05 -1.66 16.17
CA VAL A 44 1.24 -1.62 15.47
C VAL A 44 2.03 -0.35 15.79
N LEU A 45 3.19 -0.46 16.43
CA LEU A 45 4.16 0.62 16.50
C LEU A 45 5.11 0.56 15.31
N ILE A 46 5.11 1.57 14.44
CA ILE A 46 5.82 1.54 13.15
C ILE A 46 7.31 1.23 13.30
N ASN A 47 7.96 1.80 14.32
CA ASN A 47 9.39 1.64 14.59
C ASN A 47 9.77 0.26 15.16
N ARG A 48 8.80 -0.50 15.68
CA ARG A 48 9.01 -1.79 16.37
C ARG A 48 8.45 -2.97 15.58
N ASP A 49 7.30 -2.79 14.96
CA ASP A 49 6.43 -3.87 14.52
C ASP A 49 6.43 -4.11 13.01
N LEU A 50 7.15 -3.27 12.25
CA LEU A 50 7.43 -3.51 10.84
C LEU A 50 8.83 -4.12 10.70
N GLN A 51 8.90 -5.31 10.13
CA GLN A 51 10.16 -5.98 9.81
C GLN A 51 10.27 -6.18 8.30
N ILE A 52 11.26 -5.51 7.72
CA ILE A 52 11.61 -5.63 6.31
C ILE A 52 12.67 -6.73 6.17
N LEU A 53 12.49 -7.58 5.17
CA LEU A 53 13.43 -8.63 4.79
C LEU A 53 13.83 -8.41 3.33
N ASP A 54 15.06 -7.95 3.10
CA ASP A 54 15.53 -7.61 1.77
C ASP A 54 16.04 -8.82 0.99
N GLY A 55 15.96 -8.75 -0.35
CA GLY A 55 16.56 -9.74 -1.25
C GLY A 55 15.95 -11.13 -1.14
N GLN A 56 14.65 -11.22 -0.86
CA GLN A 56 13.94 -12.48 -0.68
C GLN A 56 13.32 -12.98 -1.99
N VAL A 57 12.97 -14.26 -2.01
CA VAL A 57 12.32 -14.88 -3.18
C VAL A 57 10.96 -14.24 -3.50
N ALA A 58 10.79 -13.87 -4.75
CA ALA A 58 9.55 -13.38 -5.33
C ALA A 58 8.94 -14.40 -6.29
N ASP A 59 7.63 -14.29 -6.52
CA ASP A 59 6.98 -14.94 -7.65
C ASP A 59 7.53 -14.36 -8.97
N SER A 60 7.73 -15.18 -9.99
CA SER A 60 8.18 -14.73 -11.31
C SER A 60 7.21 -13.72 -11.95
N LEU A 61 5.92 -13.84 -11.63
CA LEU A 61 4.84 -12.95 -12.04
C LEU A 61 4.64 -11.75 -11.11
N ALA A 62 5.47 -11.57 -10.07
CA ALA A 62 5.46 -10.35 -9.26
C ALA A 62 6.06 -9.18 -10.05
N HIS A 63 5.21 -8.47 -10.79
CA HIS A 63 5.62 -7.36 -11.66
C HIS A 63 6.24 -6.18 -10.91
N SER A 64 5.79 -5.92 -9.68
CA SER A 64 6.34 -4.87 -8.82
C SER A 64 7.73 -5.17 -8.25
N ALA A 65 8.19 -6.43 -8.30
CA ALA A 65 9.54 -6.79 -7.89
C ALA A 65 10.59 -6.06 -8.76
N PRO A 66 11.65 -5.50 -8.17
CA PRO A 66 12.64 -4.74 -8.93
C PRO A 66 13.45 -5.65 -9.85
N VAL A 67 13.75 -6.86 -9.39
CA VAL A 67 14.49 -7.89 -10.12
C VAL A 67 13.63 -9.15 -10.21
N GLU A 68 13.74 -9.87 -11.31
CA GLU A 68 12.99 -11.12 -11.48
C GLU A 68 13.30 -12.11 -10.35
N ASN A 69 12.26 -12.65 -9.73
CA ASN A 69 12.32 -13.58 -8.60
C ASN A 69 12.94 -13.02 -7.30
N ILE A 70 13.22 -11.72 -7.21
CA ILE A 70 13.82 -11.10 -6.01
C ILE A 70 13.06 -9.83 -5.64
N HIS A 71 12.54 -9.77 -4.41
CA HIS A 71 11.86 -8.60 -3.84
C HIS A 71 12.12 -8.51 -2.33
N SER A 72 11.77 -7.38 -1.73
CA SER A 72 11.74 -7.25 -0.28
C SER A 72 10.37 -7.68 0.27
N LYS A 73 10.37 -8.26 1.48
CA LYS A 73 9.15 -8.70 2.17
C LYS A 73 8.91 -7.86 3.42
N LEU A 74 7.65 -7.70 3.77
CA LEU A 74 7.23 -6.97 4.96
C LEU A 74 6.46 -7.89 5.90
N ILE A 75 6.90 -7.94 7.16
CA ILE A 75 6.15 -8.54 8.25
C ILE A 75 5.61 -7.38 9.11
N ILE A 76 4.31 -7.40 9.38
CA ILE A 76 3.65 -6.46 10.27
C ILE A 76 3.11 -7.23 11.48
N ASP A 77 3.66 -6.94 12.65
CA ASP A 77 3.19 -7.50 13.92
C ASP A 77 2.05 -6.63 14.48
N ALA A 78 0.81 -7.06 14.26
CA ALA A 78 -0.40 -6.41 14.77
C ALA A 78 -1.04 -7.21 15.92
N THR A 79 -0.21 -7.92 16.70
CA THR A 79 -0.63 -8.63 17.91
C THR A 79 -0.56 -7.74 19.14
N ILE A 80 -1.29 -8.11 20.19
CA ILE A 80 -1.13 -7.44 21.49
C ILE A 80 0.19 -7.93 22.11
N PRO A 81 1.07 -7.02 22.58
CA PRO A 81 2.28 -7.41 23.30
C PRO A 81 1.95 -8.30 24.50
N ALA A 82 2.79 -9.30 24.77
CA ALA A 82 2.62 -10.13 25.96
C ALA A 82 2.92 -9.30 27.22
N GLU A 83 2.27 -9.60 28.36
CA GLU A 83 2.55 -8.91 29.64
C GLU A 83 4.03 -8.99 30.07
N SER A 84 4.75 -10.01 29.63
CA SER A 84 6.17 -10.18 29.91
C SER A 84 7.09 -9.55 28.85
N ASP A 85 6.55 -8.90 27.83
CA ASP A 85 7.34 -8.23 26.81
C ASP A 85 8.06 -7.03 27.45
N PRO A 86 9.39 -6.88 27.28
CA PRO A 86 10.12 -5.72 27.82
C PRO A 86 9.60 -4.37 27.30
N ASP A 87 8.94 -4.38 26.13
CA ASP A 87 8.28 -3.22 25.55
C ASP A 87 6.83 -3.58 25.18
N ASP A 88 5.92 -3.41 26.14
CA ASP A 88 4.48 -3.64 26.00
C ASP A 88 3.71 -2.43 25.47
N SER A 89 4.43 -1.42 24.97
CA SER A 89 3.82 -0.17 24.55
C SER A 89 2.86 -0.38 23.36
N LEU A 90 1.77 0.39 23.41
CA LEU A 90 0.79 0.50 22.34
C LEU A 90 0.78 1.94 21.82
N PRO A 91 0.30 2.16 20.58
CA PRO A 91 0.22 3.49 20.03
C PRO A 91 -0.61 4.47 20.88
N ASN A 92 -0.07 5.66 21.12
CA ASN A 92 -0.70 6.73 21.89
C ASN A 92 -1.55 7.70 21.04
N THR A 93 -1.61 7.50 19.71
CA THR A 93 -2.26 8.41 18.75
C THR A 93 -3.75 8.11 18.52
N LEU A 94 -4.48 7.67 19.55
CA LEU A 94 -5.89 7.29 19.41
C LEU A 94 -6.79 8.45 18.96
N ASN A 95 -6.42 9.69 19.31
CA ASN A 95 -7.18 10.89 18.93
C ASN A 95 -7.06 11.22 17.43
N GLY A 96 -6.05 10.67 16.73
CA GLY A 96 -5.94 10.71 15.27
C GLY A 96 -5.78 12.10 14.65
N ILE A 97 -6.14 12.17 13.37
CA ILE A 97 -6.10 13.35 12.51
C ILE A 97 -7.26 14.27 12.87
N SER A 98 -6.99 15.55 13.13
CA SER A 98 -8.04 16.54 13.41
C SER A 98 -8.79 16.94 12.14
N ASN A 99 -10.00 17.47 12.28
CA ASN A 99 -10.78 17.96 11.15
C ASN A 99 -10.04 19.08 10.42
N GLU A 100 -9.40 20.00 11.14
CA GLU A 100 -8.66 21.11 10.55
C GLU A 100 -7.49 20.61 9.69
N MET A 101 -6.75 19.61 10.17
CA MET A 101 -5.68 18.98 9.38
C MET A 101 -6.24 18.24 8.17
N TYR A 102 -7.35 17.52 8.33
CA TYR A 102 -7.99 16.82 7.23
C TYR A 102 -8.41 17.80 6.11
N GLU A 103 -9.01 18.94 6.47
CA GLU A 103 -9.33 20.01 5.52
C GLU A 103 -8.06 20.61 4.88
N GLN A 104 -6.97 20.79 5.63
CA GLN A 104 -5.70 21.24 5.05
C GLN A 104 -5.18 20.25 4.00
N ILE A 105 -5.29 18.94 4.25
CA ILE A 105 -4.86 17.89 3.31
C ILE A 105 -5.71 17.91 2.04
N LEU A 106 -7.03 18.07 2.16
CA LEU A 106 -7.93 18.19 1.01
C LEU A 106 -7.64 19.43 0.13
N ASN A 107 -6.99 20.46 0.70
CA ASN A 107 -6.61 21.67 -0.02
C ASN A 107 -5.18 21.62 -0.60
N ILE A 108 -4.47 20.49 -0.46
CA ILE A 108 -3.19 20.28 -1.15
C ILE A 108 -3.49 20.01 -2.63
N ASN A 109 -2.91 20.80 -3.54
CA ASN A 109 -3.21 20.74 -4.96
C ASN A 109 -2.99 19.35 -5.59
N GLU A 110 -2.01 18.62 -5.08
CA GLU A 110 -1.66 17.29 -5.56
C GLU A 110 -2.55 16.16 -4.98
N VAL A 111 -3.49 16.47 -4.07
CA VAL A 111 -4.44 15.52 -3.50
C VAL A 111 -5.76 15.61 -4.24
N GLU A 112 -6.17 14.53 -4.91
CA GLU A 112 -7.44 14.46 -5.65
C GLU A 112 -8.61 14.07 -4.72
N GLN A 113 -8.40 13.06 -3.88
CA GLN A 113 -9.32 12.67 -2.83
C GLN A 113 -8.55 12.27 -1.57
N ALA A 114 -9.20 12.39 -0.42
CA ALA A 114 -8.71 11.84 0.84
C ALA A 114 -9.84 11.09 1.57
N LYS A 115 -9.47 10.09 2.37
CA LYS A 115 -10.40 9.37 3.24
C LYS A 115 -9.69 8.84 4.48
N LEU A 116 -10.27 9.07 5.65
CA LEU A 116 -9.84 8.43 6.89
C LEU A 116 -10.39 7.00 6.92
N LEU A 117 -9.49 6.01 6.91
CA LEU A 117 -9.87 4.62 7.17
C LEU A 117 -9.99 4.37 8.67
N ARG A 118 -9.14 5.01 9.47
CA ARG A 118 -9.14 5.06 10.94
C ARG A 118 -8.53 6.38 11.41
N PRO A 119 -8.64 6.75 12.69
CA PRO A 119 -8.11 8.03 13.18
C PRO A 119 -6.63 8.28 12.82
N SER A 120 -5.79 7.24 12.76
CA SER A 120 -4.37 7.34 12.38
C SER A 120 -4.02 6.70 11.02
N ILE A 121 -5.02 6.38 10.19
CA ILE A 121 -4.84 5.76 8.87
C ILE A 121 -5.56 6.62 7.83
N LEU A 122 -4.78 7.30 7.01
CA LEU A 122 -5.24 8.16 5.93
C LEU A 122 -4.93 7.49 4.60
N VAL A 123 -5.90 7.49 3.68
CA VAL A 123 -5.66 7.23 2.27
C VAL A 123 -5.87 8.51 1.48
N ILE A 124 -5.00 8.76 0.52
CA ILE A 124 -5.14 9.82 -0.48
C ILE A 124 -5.01 9.25 -1.89
N THR A 125 -5.65 9.89 -2.85
CA THR A 125 -5.40 9.68 -4.28
C THR A 125 -4.69 10.88 -4.87
N THR A 126 -3.90 10.64 -5.91
CA THR A 126 -3.14 11.69 -6.59
C THR A 126 -3.01 11.38 -8.08
N ASN A 127 -3.00 12.42 -8.91
CA ASN A 127 -2.75 12.27 -10.34
C ASN A 127 -1.25 12.11 -10.61
N ILE A 128 -0.87 11.05 -11.33
CA ILE A 128 0.51 10.82 -11.77
C ILE A 128 0.61 11.04 -13.28
N GLU A 129 1.42 12.04 -13.67
CA GLU A 129 1.73 12.30 -15.08
C GLU A 129 2.37 11.06 -15.72
N ASN A 130 1.83 10.62 -16.87
CA ASN A 130 2.28 9.43 -17.59
C ASN A 130 2.17 8.12 -16.78
N SER A 131 1.22 8.03 -15.85
CA SER A 131 0.88 6.76 -15.18
C SER A 131 0.52 5.67 -16.22
N PRO A 132 0.90 4.40 -16.00
CA PRO A 132 0.54 3.29 -16.88
C PRO A 132 -0.98 3.19 -17.13
N ASP A 133 -1.38 3.11 -18.41
CA ASP A 133 -2.77 2.85 -18.80
C ASP A 133 -3.16 1.42 -18.37
N PRO A 134 -4.21 1.23 -17.55
CA PRO A 134 -4.60 -0.09 -17.07
C PRO A 134 -5.01 -1.06 -18.18
N ASN A 135 -5.27 -0.59 -19.40
CA ASN A 135 -5.64 -1.43 -20.55
C ASN A 135 -4.46 -1.85 -21.43
N LYS A 136 -3.23 -1.40 -21.11
CA LYS A 136 -2.05 -1.62 -21.97
C LYS A 136 -0.89 -2.18 -21.19
N ASN A 137 -0.14 -3.07 -21.84
CA ASN A 137 1.17 -3.48 -21.35
C ASN A 137 2.17 -2.35 -21.63
N ILE A 138 2.96 -1.98 -20.62
CA ILE A 138 4.05 -1.03 -20.74
C ILE A 138 5.35 -1.83 -20.75
N GLU A 139 5.95 -1.99 -21.93
CA GLU A 139 7.20 -2.76 -22.11
C GLU A 139 8.44 -1.88 -22.07
N GLU A 140 8.33 -0.61 -22.47
CA GLU A 140 9.44 0.33 -22.56
C GLU A 140 9.63 1.09 -21.24
N ALA A 141 10.90 1.33 -20.89
CA ALA A 141 11.27 2.13 -19.73
C ALA A 141 11.14 3.63 -20.03
N ASP A 142 10.59 4.37 -19.07
CA ASP A 142 10.57 5.83 -19.05
C ASP A 142 11.17 6.35 -17.74
N ASN A 143 12.51 6.40 -17.70
CA ASN A 143 13.25 6.88 -16.53
C ASN A 143 12.91 8.33 -16.15
N ALA A 144 12.50 9.16 -17.12
CA ALA A 144 12.18 10.56 -16.86
C ALA A 144 10.83 10.68 -16.12
N SER A 145 9.80 9.98 -16.59
CA SER A 145 8.49 9.97 -15.93
C SER A 145 8.55 9.23 -14.59
N ALA A 146 9.30 8.13 -14.47
CA ALA A 146 9.52 7.46 -13.19
C ALA A 146 10.21 8.36 -12.17
N ALA A 147 11.23 9.15 -12.58
CA ALA A 147 11.86 10.12 -11.69
C ALA A 147 10.90 11.25 -11.26
N LYS A 148 10.03 11.71 -12.17
CA LYS A 148 8.98 12.68 -11.84
C LYS A 148 7.98 12.11 -10.82
N GLN A 149 7.51 10.87 -11.01
CA GLN A 149 6.61 10.18 -10.08
C GLN A 149 7.24 10.10 -8.68
N ARG A 150 8.46 9.59 -8.56
CA ARG A 150 9.17 9.49 -7.26
C ARG A 150 9.31 10.85 -6.58
N LYS A 151 9.65 11.88 -7.35
CA LYS A 151 9.77 13.25 -6.84
C LYS A 151 8.42 13.78 -6.35
N HIS A 152 7.36 13.58 -7.13
CA HIS A 152 5.99 13.95 -6.79
C HIS A 152 5.55 13.32 -5.47
N ILE A 153 5.69 11.99 -5.35
CA ILE A 153 5.33 11.25 -4.14
C ILE A 153 6.17 11.68 -2.94
N SER A 154 7.49 11.80 -3.10
CA SER A 154 8.37 12.28 -2.02
C SER A 154 7.97 13.68 -1.54
N GLN A 155 7.60 14.57 -2.46
CA GLN A 155 7.21 15.93 -2.14
C GLN A 155 5.83 15.98 -1.48
N LEU A 156 4.88 15.18 -1.95
CA LEU A 156 3.55 15.03 -1.34
C LEU A 156 3.63 14.50 0.11
N ILE A 157 4.42 13.44 0.33
CA ILE A 157 4.69 12.90 1.68
C ILE A 157 5.27 14.00 2.59
N LYS A 158 6.28 14.74 2.10
CA LYS A 158 6.90 15.83 2.86
C LYS A 158 5.90 16.93 3.21
N THR A 159 5.08 17.37 2.25
CA THR A 159 4.06 18.40 2.47
C THR A 159 3.09 17.97 3.58
N ILE A 160 2.58 16.73 3.51
CA ILE A 160 1.63 16.21 4.51
C ILE A 160 2.29 16.07 5.89
N TRP A 161 3.51 15.54 5.96
CA TRP A 161 4.23 15.36 7.23
C TRP A 161 4.80 16.65 7.83
N GLN A 162 4.75 17.77 7.11
CA GLN A 162 5.10 19.10 7.62
C GLN A 162 3.89 19.86 8.18
N LEU A 163 2.66 19.36 7.99
CA LEU A 163 1.48 19.96 8.61
C LEU A 163 1.56 19.87 10.15
N ASP A 164 0.96 20.86 10.81
CA ASP A 164 0.90 20.92 12.27
C ASP A 164 0.18 19.70 12.83
N ASN A 165 0.79 19.04 13.83
CA ASN A 165 0.31 17.80 14.45
C ASN A 165 0.17 16.59 13.51
N SER A 166 0.78 16.61 12.32
CA SER A 166 0.72 15.47 11.38
C SER A 166 1.33 14.17 11.93
N ASN A 167 2.01 14.21 13.08
CA ASN A 167 2.53 13.04 13.79
C ASN A 167 1.43 12.02 14.18
N THR A 168 0.15 12.41 14.14
CA THR A 168 -0.98 11.50 14.33
C THR A 168 -1.28 10.63 13.09
N ILE A 169 -0.77 11.00 11.90
CA ILE A 169 -0.85 10.19 10.68
C ILE A 169 0.19 9.08 10.73
N ARG A 170 -0.13 7.93 11.31
CA ARG A 170 0.82 6.80 11.38
C ARG A 170 0.93 6.01 10.10
N TRP A 171 -0.18 5.88 9.39
CA TRP A 171 -0.25 5.20 8.10
C TRP A 171 -0.79 6.19 7.07
N LEU A 172 0.03 6.51 6.07
CA LEU A 172 -0.35 7.28 4.90
C LEU A 172 -0.35 6.37 3.68
N PHE A 173 -1.52 6.03 3.16
CA PHE A 173 -1.67 5.26 1.94
C PHE A 173 -1.85 6.21 0.76
N ILE A 174 -1.08 6.00 -0.31
CA ILE A 174 -1.12 6.83 -1.52
C ILE A 174 -1.39 5.91 -2.70
N THR A 175 -2.36 6.27 -3.55
CA THR A 175 -2.66 5.53 -4.78
C THR A 175 -3.06 6.50 -5.90
N ASP A 176 -3.18 6.00 -7.12
CA ASP A 176 -3.59 6.82 -8.26
C ASP A 176 -5.04 7.31 -8.11
N ASP A 177 -5.41 8.32 -8.87
CA ASP A 177 -6.76 8.86 -9.00
C ASP A 177 -7.71 7.97 -9.85
N ASP A 178 -7.25 6.78 -10.26
CA ASP A 178 -8.08 5.73 -10.87
C ASP A 178 -9.00 5.00 -9.86
N LEU A 179 -8.89 5.35 -8.57
CA LEU A 179 -9.76 4.90 -7.49
C LEU A 179 -10.66 6.03 -6.98
N ASP A 180 -11.97 5.86 -7.10
CA ASP A 180 -12.93 6.69 -6.36
C ASP A 180 -13.12 6.16 -4.92
N LEU A 181 -12.58 6.89 -3.93
CA LEU A 181 -12.65 6.56 -2.51
C LEU A 181 -14.07 6.64 -1.94
N SER A 182 -15.00 7.30 -2.65
CA SER A 182 -16.40 7.40 -2.25
C SER A 182 -17.23 6.17 -2.66
N SER A 183 -16.74 5.35 -3.58
CA SER A 183 -17.45 4.17 -4.09
C SER A 183 -17.57 3.05 -3.04
N ASP A 184 -18.66 2.27 -3.11
CA ASP A 184 -18.89 1.13 -2.21
C ASP A 184 -17.83 0.03 -2.37
N SER A 185 -17.27 -0.10 -3.57
CA SER A 185 -16.20 -1.05 -3.88
C SER A 185 -14.79 -0.55 -3.57
N ALA A 186 -14.63 0.71 -3.12
CA ALA A 186 -13.34 1.37 -2.96
C ALA A 186 -12.36 0.52 -2.14
N ASN A 187 -12.85 -0.06 -1.04
CA ASN A 187 -12.05 -0.89 -0.14
C ASN A 187 -11.44 -2.12 -0.83
N ARG A 188 -12.18 -2.75 -1.75
CA ARG A 188 -11.70 -3.93 -2.48
C ARG A 188 -10.57 -3.56 -3.44
N THR A 189 -10.78 -2.49 -4.20
CA THR A 189 -9.79 -1.99 -5.17
C THR A 189 -8.55 -1.46 -4.45
N LEU A 190 -8.73 -0.69 -3.37
CA LEU A 190 -7.63 -0.18 -2.56
C LEU A 190 -6.76 -1.31 -1.99
N LEU A 191 -7.38 -2.36 -1.45
CA LEU A 191 -6.63 -3.51 -0.92
C LEU A 191 -5.78 -4.17 -2.01
N TRP A 192 -6.33 -4.30 -3.23
CA TRP A 192 -5.57 -4.82 -4.36
C TRP A 192 -4.42 -3.89 -4.76
N GLN A 193 -4.66 -2.58 -4.89
CA GLN A 193 -3.63 -1.60 -5.23
C GLN A 193 -2.47 -1.64 -4.23
N LEU A 194 -2.77 -1.58 -2.92
CA LEU A 194 -1.79 -1.60 -1.83
C LEU A 194 -0.83 -2.79 -1.89
N PHE A 195 -1.28 -3.96 -2.35
CA PHE A 195 -0.44 -5.17 -2.34
C PHE A 195 0.07 -5.60 -3.73
N CYS A 196 -0.52 -5.10 -4.82
CA CYS A 196 -0.11 -5.44 -6.18
C CYS A 196 0.79 -4.39 -6.85
N ARG A 197 0.57 -3.09 -6.57
CA ARG A 197 1.37 -1.98 -7.14
C ARG A 197 2.66 -1.68 -6.37
N PHE A 198 2.79 -2.24 -5.18
CA PHE A 198 3.80 -1.89 -4.19
C PHE A 198 5.04 -2.80 -4.18
N GLU A 199 6.21 -2.22 -3.90
CA GLU A 199 7.46 -2.90 -3.55
C GLU A 199 8.01 -2.34 -2.22
N VAL A 200 8.32 -3.20 -1.25
CA VAL A 200 8.72 -2.81 0.12
C VAL A 200 9.96 -1.89 0.19
N SER A 201 11.01 -2.20 -0.53
CA SER A 201 12.27 -1.45 -0.60
C SER A 201 12.18 -0.14 -1.38
N ARG A 202 11.21 0.00 -2.29
CA ARG A 202 11.06 1.21 -3.12
C ARG A 202 9.98 2.17 -2.61
N ASP A 203 8.85 1.61 -2.18
CA ASP A 203 7.57 2.33 -2.05
C ASP A 203 7.10 2.46 -0.59
N LEU A 204 7.91 1.99 0.37
CA LEU A 204 7.65 2.16 1.81
C LEU A 204 8.57 3.25 2.37
N HIS A 205 7.99 4.40 2.67
CA HIS A 205 8.73 5.56 3.16
C HIS A 205 8.48 5.78 4.65
N PHE A 206 9.54 6.04 5.41
CA PHE A 206 9.46 6.32 6.84
C PHE A 206 9.81 7.77 7.11
N ASP A 207 9.25 8.33 8.18
CA ASP A 207 9.80 9.57 8.74
C ASP A 207 11.13 9.29 9.46
N ASN A 208 11.85 10.35 9.85
CA ASN A 208 13.19 10.24 10.43
C ASN A 208 13.23 9.37 11.71
N GLU A 209 12.15 9.38 12.49
CA GLU A 209 12.02 8.61 13.73
C GLU A 209 11.46 7.20 13.49
N LYS A 210 11.10 6.86 12.25
CA LYS A 210 10.34 5.66 11.88
C LYS A 210 9.05 5.48 12.69
N SER A 211 8.46 6.58 13.12
CA SER A 211 7.22 6.62 13.89
C SER A 211 5.97 6.54 13.01
N ARG A 212 6.12 6.90 11.72
CA ARG A 212 5.09 6.91 10.69
C ARG A 212 5.59 6.27 9.41
N VAL A 213 4.67 5.72 8.63
CA VAL A 213 4.96 5.11 7.33
C VAL A 213 4.01 5.63 6.26
N ALA A 214 4.56 5.96 5.09
CA ALA A 214 3.83 6.18 3.87
C ALA A 214 4.02 4.98 2.94
N TRP A 215 2.91 4.48 2.39
CA TRP A 215 2.84 3.34 1.49
C TRP A 215 2.40 3.85 0.13
N ASP A 216 3.35 3.93 -0.80
CA ASP A 216 3.07 4.27 -2.18
C ASP A 216 2.55 3.03 -2.93
N ALA A 217 1.32 3.12 -3.40
CA ALA A 217 0.66 2.11 -4.21
C ALA A 217 0.20 2.70 -5.55
N THR A 218 0.80 3.82 -5.98
CA THR A 218 0.62 4.32 -7.34
C THR A 218 1.18 3.33 -8.35
N SER A 219 0.67 3.38 -9.58
CA SER A 219 1.06 2.47 -10.65
C SER A 219 2.53 2.73 -11.03
N PRO A 220 3.44 1.77 -10.81
CA PRO A 220 4.85 2.01 -11.05
C PRO A 220 5.13 2.23 -12.53
N ILE A 221 5.83 3.32 -12.85
CA ILE A 221 6.30 3.59 -14.21
C ILE A 221 7.57 2.76 -14.47
N PRO A 222 7.60 1.87 -15.49
CA PRO A 222 8.79 1.09 -15.83
C PRO A 222 10.02 1.97 -16.02
N CYS A 223 11.14 1.56 -15.44
CA CYS A 223 12.39 2.29 -15.55
C CYS A 223 13.59 1.35 -15.37
N GLU A 224 14.68 1.65 -16.06
CA GLU A 224 15.95 0.94 -15.88
C GLU A 224 16.64 1.37 -14.58
N ALA A 225 17.55 0.53 -14.08
CA ALA A 225 18.43 0.91 -12.98
C ALA A 225 19.40 1.99 -13.47
N ASN A 226 19.50 3.11 -12.76
CA ASN A 226 20.51 4.13 -13.04
C ASN A 226 21.81 3.79 -12.30
N SER A 227 22.97 3.96 -12.94
CA SER A 227 24.30 3.71 -12.37
C SER A 227 24.78 4.76 -11.35
N GLY A 228 23.87 5.40 -10.61
CA GLY A 228 24.17 6.46 -9.65
C GLY A 228 24.50 5.92 -8.25
N GLU A 229 25.31 6.66 -7.48
CA GLU A 229 25.97 6.22 -6.23
C GLU A 229 25.05 5.88 -5.02
N ASN A 230 23.72 5.98 -5.15
CA ASN A 230 22.77 5.57 -4.11
C ASN A 230 21.81 4.50 -4.66
N ASP A 231 22.10 3.23 -4.33
CA ASP A 231 21.39 2.04 -4.85
C ASP A 231 19.94 1.91 -4.34
N GLU A 232 19.59 2.47 -3.18
CA GLU A 232 18.25 2.33 -2.57
C GLU A 232 17.18 3.22 -3.24
N GLU A 233 17.54 4.39 -3.76
CA GLU A 233 16.59 5.31 -4.44
C GLU A 233 16.47 5.04 -5.96
N ASN A 234 17.25 4.09 -6.49
CA ASN A 234 17.39 3.82 -7.92
C ASN A 234 16.94 2.41 -8.33
N LEU A 235 16.10 1.77 -7.53
CA LEU A 235 15.57 0.44 -7.87
C LEU A 235 14.81 0.47 -9.20
N PRO A 236 15.08 -0.46 -10.12
CA PRO A 236 14.37 -0.52 -11.40
C PRO A 236 12.90 -0.89 -11.18
N VAL A 237 12.08 -0.54 -12.18
CA VAL A 237 10.70 -0.99 -12.29
C VAL A 237 10.61 -1.79 -13.58
N ARG A 238 10.25 -3.06 -13.47
CA ARG A 238 10.07 -3.96 -14.62
C ARG A 238 8.89 -3.49 -15.48
N ARG A 239 8.74 -4.08 -16.67
CA ARG A 239 7.54 -3.93 -17.50
C ARG A 239 6.26 -4.07 -16.67
N TRP A 240 5.29 -3.22 -16.95
CA TRP A 240 4.04 -3.16 -16.20
C TRP A 240 2.90 -3.77 -17.02
N PRO A 241 2.17 -4.78 -16.50
CA PRO A 241 1.13 -5.45 -17.26
C PRO A 241 -0.17 -4.63 -17.32
N ALA A 242 -0.96 -4.87 -18.37
CA ALA A 242 -2.36 -4.48 -18.38
C ALA A 242 -3.13 -5.23 -17.28
N LEU A 243 -4.15 -4.58 -16.74
CA LEU A 243 -5.11 -5.21 -15.85
C LEU A 243 -6.05 -6.12 -16.66
N THR A 244 -6.40 -7.26 -16.07
CA THR A 244 -7.43 -8.13 -16.65
C THR A 244 -8.80 -7.57 -16.28
N LEU A 245 -9.33 -6.71 -17.15
CA LEU A 245 -10.64 -6.08 -17.01
C LEU A 245 -11.68 -6.82 -17.86
N HIS A 246 -12.94 -6.77 -17.43
CA HIS A 246 -14.06 -7.26 -18.24
C HIS A 246 -14.29 -6.33 -19.44
N ASP A 247 -14.64 -6.91 -20.59
CA ASP A 247 -15.12 -6.13 -21.73
C ASP A 247 -16.48 -5.50 -21.38
N GLU A 248 -16.58 -4.18 -21.51
CA GLU A 248 -17.77 -3.41 -21.08
C GLU A 248 -19.04 -3.88 -21.76
N LYS A 249 -18.98 -4.19 -23.07
CA LYS A 249 -20.16 -4.65 -23.82
C LYS A 249 -20.63 -6.00 -23.32
N THR A 250 -19.70 -6.90 -23.05
CA THR A 250 -19.99 -8.22 -22.48
C THR A 250 -20.58 -8.09 -21.08
N GLN A 251 -20.04 -7.21 -20.25
CA GLN A 251 -20.56 -6.95 -18.91
C GLN A 251 -22.00 -6.40 -18.97
N MET A 252 -22.24 -5.38 -19.81
CA MET A 252 -23.58 -4.81 -20.00
C MET A 252 -24.60 -5.86 -20.47
N ALA A 253 -24.22 -6.72 -21.42
CA ALA A 253 -25.10 -7.78 -21.92
C ALA A 253 -25.45 -8.81 -20.83
N ILE A 254 -24.48 -9.17 -19.97
CA ILE A 254 -24.71 -10.07 -18.84
C ILE A 254 -25.61 -9.39 -17.79
N ASP A 255 -25.40 -8.11 -17.50
CA ASP A 255 -26.21 -7.36 -16.53
C ASP A 255 -27.67 -7.20 -17.01
N GLU A 256 -27.89 -6.99 -18.31
CA GLU A 256 -29.22 -6.97 -18.92
C GLU A 256 -29.90 -8.34 -18.80
N MET A 257 -29.21 -9.42 -19.17
CA MET A 257 -29.71 -10.79 -19.04
C MET A 257 -30.02 -11.15 -17.57
N ALA A 258 -29.15 -10.78 -16.64
CA ALA A 258 -29.35 -11.02 -15.21
C ALA A 258 -30.63 -10.32 -14.68
N LYS A 259 -30.91 -9.10 -15.16
CA LYS A 259 -32.14 -8.37 -14.83
C LYS A 259 -33.38 -9.06 -15.41
N GLU A 260 -33.31 -9.53 -16.65
CA GLU A 260 -34.41 -10.26 -17.31
C GLU A 260 -34.72 -11.59 -16.60
N GLU A 261 -33.68 -12.32 -16.18
CA GLU A 261 -33.81 -13.61 -15.50
C GLU A 261 -34.04 -13.49 -13.98
N GLY A 262 -34.02 -12.27 -13.44
CA GLY A 262 -34.25 -12.02 -12.01
C GLY A 262 -33.12 -12.53 -11.10
N TRP A 263 -31.88 -12.54 -11.58
CA TRP A 263 -30.73 -12.89 -10.75
C TRP A 263 -30.44 -11.78 -9.72
N ASN A 264 -30.28 -12.15 -8.45
CA ASN A 264 -29.84 -11.22 -7.39
C ASN A 264 -28.31 -11.23 -7.31
N TRP A 265 -27.64 -10.33 -8.05
CA TRP A 265 -26.18 -10.12 -7.94
C TRP A 265 -25.80 -8.83 -7.18
N TYR A 266 -26.76 -8.25 -6.45
CA TYR A 266 -26.54 -7.13 -5.54
C TYR A 266 -27.23 -7.36 -4.20
#